data_AF-A0A428YWM4-F1
#
_entry.id   AF-A0A428YWM4-F1
#
_cell.length_a   1.000
_cell.length_b   1.000
_cell.length_c   1.000
_cell.angle_alpha   90.00
_cell.angle_beta   90.00
_cell.angle_gamma   90.00
#
_symmetry.space_group_name_H-M   'P 1'
#
loop_
_entity.id
_entity.type
_entity.pdbx_description
1 polymer ?
#
loop_
_entity_poly.entity_id
_entity_poly.type
_entity_poly.pdbx_seq_one_letter_code
_entity_poly.pdbx_strand_id
1 'polypeptide(L)'
;MVDTATLGSTKIELIVDSGGQGARVKVGDDRLFESKLPGRGATLGPDSLDCVASTLSACLVKGDLDTGMVGEVVVGRSGKWNLTTPTYFSSADYLRLTNILGDLAPEVVTVQRGFFAQVFTVDGADLGCTANTRQDRLPGWPAEVKPSQAQLQRPCPN
;
A
#
# COMPACT_ATOMS: atom_id res chain seq x y z
N MET A 1 -14.38 5.32 12.45
CA MET A 1 -12.90 5.35 12.47
C MET A 1 -12.43 3.96 12.82
N VAL A 2 -11.49 3.41 12.06
CA VAL A 2 -10.97 2.05 12.30
C VAL A 2 -9.46 2.04 12.51
N ASP A 3 -8.74 3.00 11.93
CA ASP A 3 -7.28 3.08 12.01
C ASP A 3 -6.80 4.54 11.89
N THR A 4 -5.62 4.85 12.41
CA THR A 4 -5.03 6.19 12.39
C THR A 4 -3.52 6.16 12.33
N ALA A 5 -2.93 7.14 11.66
CA ALA A 5 -1.49 7.36 11.61
C ALA A 5 -1.19 8.85 11.76
N THR A 6 0.06 9.17 12.13
CA THR A 6 0.53 10.55 12.24
C THR A 6 1.82 10.72 11.44
N LEU A 7 1.83 11.68 10.51
CA LEU A 7 2.98 12.04 9.68
C LEU A 7 3.43 13.45 10.03
N GLY A 8 4.47 13.55 10.86
CA GLY A 8 4.88 14.83 11.46
C GLY A 8 3.76 15.39 12.34
N SER A 9 3.21 16.54 11.97
CA SER A 9 2.04 17.15 12.64
C SER A 9 0.70 16.81 11.97
N THR A 10 0.70 16.08 10.85
CA THR A 10 -0.52 15.76 10.11
C THR A 10 -1.11 14.44 10.59
N LYS A 11 -2.33 14.48 11.12
CA LYS A 11 -3.10 13.28 11.46
C LYS A 11 -3.75 12.70 10.20
N ILE A 12 -3.71 11.38 10.07
CA ILE A 12 -4.38 10.60 9.03
C ILE A 12 -5.34 9.64 9.72
N GLU A 13 -6.58 9.60 9.25
CA GLU A 13 -7.62 8.75 9.83
C GLU A 13 -8.30 7.95 8.73
N LEU A 14 -8.37 6.63 8.90
CA LEU A 14 -9.23 5.78 8.08
C LEU A 14 -10.58 5.63 8.78
N ILE A 15 -11.62 6.08 8.10
CA ILE A 15 -12.99 6.08 8.60
C ILE A 15 -13.79 5.13 7.72
N VAL A 16 -14.27 4.04 8.31
CA VAL A 16 -15.22 3.13 7.67
C VAL A 16 -16.61 3.44 8.20
N ASP A 17 -17.59 3.51 7.29
CA ASP A 17 -18.98 3.79 7.60
C ASP A 17 -19.63 2.60 8.34
N SER A 18 -20.71 2.88 9.07
CA SER A 18 -21.51 1.84 9.71
C SER A 18 -22.06 0.86 8.66
N GLY A 19 -21.62 -0.39 8.71
CA GLY A 19 -21.98 -1.43 7.74
C GLY A 19 -20.88 -1.75 6.71
N GLY A 20 -19.74 -1.07 6.76
CA GLY A 20 -18.55 -1.45 5.97
C GLY A 20 -18.68 -1.23 4.46
N GLN A 21 -19.70 -0.50 4.00
CA GLN A 21 -19.97 -0.27 2.56
C GLN A 21 -19.25 0.96 1.99
N GLY A 22 -18.72 1.81 2.86
CA GLY A 22 -18.03 3.05 2.49
C GLY A 22 -16.84 3.29 3.40
N ALA A 23 -15.79 3.90 2.86
CA ALA A 23 -14.63 4.31 3.63
C ALA A 23 -14.02 5.60 3.09
N ARG A 24 -13.44 6.38 3.99
CA ARG A 24 -12.80 7.67 3.70
C ARG A 24 -11.47 7.77 4.43
N VAL A 25 -10.47 8.32 3.75
CA VAL A 25 -9.22 8.78 4.37
C VAL A 25 -9.36 10.27 4.66
N LYS A 26 -9.28 10.64 5.94
CA LYS A 26 -9.19 12.03 6.36
C LYS A 26 -7.73 12.40 6.58
N VAL A 27 -7.30 13.52 6.03
CA VAL A 27 -5.94 14.06 6.14
C VAL A 27 -5.98 15.46 6.74
N GLY A 28 -5.42 15.61 7.95
CA GLY A 28 -5.57 16.85 8.72
C GLY A 28 -7.03 17.11 9.07
N ASP A 29 -7.44 18.37 9.03
CA ASP A 29 -8.75 18.78 9.53
C ASP A 29 -9.88 18.65 8.49
N ASP A 30 -9.57 18.83 7.20
CA ASP A 30 -10.58 19.12 6.17
C ASP A 30 -10.49 18.26 4.91
N ARG A 31 -9.35 17.61 4.63
CA ARG A 31 -9.19 16.83 3.39
C ARG A 31 -9.75 15.42 3.58
N LEU A 32 -10.67 15.04 2.70
CA LEU A 32 -11.29 13.72 2.68
C LEU A 32 -11.13 13.10 1.28
N PHE A 33 -10.70 11.84 1.25
CA PHE A 33 -10.62 11.03 0.04
C PHE A 33 -11.50 9.80 0.20
N GLU A 34 -12.43 9.58 -0.71
CA GLU A 34 -13.24 8.36 -0.72
C GLU A 34 -12.42 7.17 -1.23
N SER A 35 -12.43 6.08 -0.47
CA SER A 35 -11.82 4.82 -0.91
C SER A 35 -12.82 3.98 -1.66
N LYS A 36 -12.39 3.34 -2.75
CA LYS A 36 -13.25 2.46 -3.55
C LYS A 36 -13.16 1.00 -3.11
N LEU A 37 -12.29 0.67 -2.15
CA LEU A 37 -12.04 -0.70 -1.72
C LEU A 37 -13.30 -1.40 -1.18
N PRO A 38 -14.13 -0.78 -0.31
CA PRO A 38 -15.37 -1.41 0.13
C PRO A 38 -16.33 -1.75 -1.01
N GLY A 39 -16.47 -0.84 -1.99
CA GLY A 39 -17.28 -1.07 -3.19
C GLY A 39 -16.75 -2.17 -4.11
N ARG A 40 -15.51 -2.64 -3.89
CA ARG A 40 -14.89 -3.80 -4.54
C ARG A 40 -14.95 -5.08 -3.70
N GLY A 41 -15.66 -5.05 -2.57
CA GLY A 41 -15.79 -6.18 -1.65
C GLY A 41 -14.66 -6.30 -0.64
N ALA A 42 -13.76 -5.32 -0.54
CA ALA A 42 -12.66 -5.38 0.42
C ALA A 42 -13.16 -5.04 1.82
N THR A 43 -12.75 -5.85 2.80
CA THR A 43 -12.98 -5.60 4.22
C THR A 43 -11.84 -4.77 4.79
N LEU A 44 -12.16 -3.68 5.49
CA LEU A 44 -11.18 -2.81 6.16
C LEU A 44 -11.25 -2.99 7.68
N GLY A 45 -10.09 -2.98 8.33
CA GLY A 45 -9.93 -3.25 9.76
C GLY A 45 -8.87 -2.37 10.45
N PRO A 46 -8.43 -2.74 11.66
CA PRO A 46 -7.51 -1.95 12.49
C PRO A 46 -6.08 -1.77 11.95
N ASP A 47 -5.68 -2.53 10.92
CA ASP A 47 -4.35 -2.47 10.29
C ASP A 47 -4.44 -2.08 8.80
N SER A 48 -5.56 -1.48 8.41
CA SER A 48 -5.87 -1.10 7.03
C SER A 48 -5.19 0.19 6.58
N LEU A 49 -4.51 0.93 7.47
CA LEU A 49 -3.79 2.14 7.14
C LEU A 49 -2.29 1.98 7.43
N ASP A 50 -1.48 2.11 6.39
CA ASP A 50 -0.01 2.08 6.50
C ASP A 50 0.56 3.36 5.89
N CYS A 51 1.27 4.17 6.68
CA CYS A 51 1.74 5.49 6.26
C CYS A 51 3.25 5.63 6.42
N VAL A 52 3.90 6.14 5.38
CA VAL A 52 5.34 6.40 5.35
C VAL A 52 5.60 7.90 5.14
N ALA A 53 6.34 8.50 6.07
CA ALA A 53 6.80 9.88 5.98
C ALA A 53 7.99 9.97 5.02
N SER A 54 7.89 10.87 4.03
CA SER A 54 8.99 11.23 3.12
C SER A 54 8.72 12.61 2.49
N THR A 55 9.58 13.07 1.59
CA THR A 55 9.34 14.30 0.81
C THR A 55 8.09 14.16 -0.06
N LEU A 56 7.88 12.97 -0.64
CA LEU A 56 6.56 12.51 -1.08
C LEU A 56 6.06 11.50 -0.04
N SER A 57 5.34 11.99 0.97
CA SER A 57 4.71 11.12 1.95
C SER A 57 3.59 10.31 1.29
N ALA A 58 3.33 9.11 1.80
CA ALA A 58 2.26 8.25 1.27
C ALA A 58 1.56 7.51 2.40
N CYS A 59 0.26 7.27 2.20
CA CYS A 59 -0.56 6.41 3.03
C CYS A 59 -1.27 5.41 2.13
N LEU A 60 -1.03 4.13 2.39
CA LEU A 60 -1.68 3.00 1.78
C LEU A 60 -2.91 2.64 2.62
N VAL A 61 -4.07 2.66 1.99
CA VAL A 61 -5.27 2.01 2.49
C VAL A 61 -5.30 0.61 1.89
N LYS A 62 -5.46 -0.41 2.72
CA LYS A 62 -5.53 -1.80 2.29
C LYS A 62 -6.65 -2.56 2.96
N GLY A 63 -7.24 -3.49 2.24
CA GLY A 63 -8.30 -4.35 2.73
C GLY A 63 -8.20 -5.77 2.21
N ASP A 64 -8.87 -6.66 2.91
CA ASP A 64 -8.90 -8.08 2.62
C ASP A 64 -10.00 -8.40 1.62
N LEU A 65 -9.68 -9.23 0.64
CA LEU A 65 -10.58 -9.90 -0.29
C LEU A 65 -10.47 -11.41 -0.05
N ASP A 66 -11.44 -12.18 -0.52
CA ASP A 66 -11.38 -13.66 -0.47
C ASP A 66 -10.15 -14.23 -1.22
N THR A 67 -9.57 -13.45 -2.13
CA THR A 67 -8.44 -13.87 -2.99
C THR A 67 -7.09 -13.28 -2.59
N GLY A 68 -7.03 -12.42 -1.57
CA GLY A 68 -5.81 -11.74 -1.13
C GLY A 68 -6.08 -10.34 -0.59
N MET A 69 -5.15 -9.42 -0.76
CA MET A 69 -5.30 -8.02 -0.33
C MET A 69 -5.34 -7.07 -1.52
N VAL A 70 -6.10 -5.98 -1.37
CA VAL A 70 -6.15 -4.87 -2.33
C VAL A 70 -5.86 -3.55 -1.62
N GLY A 71 -5.25 -2.60 -2.30
CA GLY A 71 -4.99 -1.29 -1.73
C GLY A 71 -4.96 -0.13 -2.71
N GLU A 72 -5.11 1.06 -2.14
CA GLU A 72 -5.11 2.38 -2.78
C GLU A 72 -4.15 3.29 -2.03
N VAL A 73 -3.56 4.27 -2.71
CA VAL A 73 -2.57 5.17 -2.09
C VAL A 73 -3.04 6.61 -2.13
N VAL A 74 -2.90 7.31 -1.00
CA VAL A 74 -3.00 8.77 -0.91
C VAL A 74 -1.59 9.32 -0.71
N VAL A 75 -1.17 10.27 -1.55
CA VAL A 75 0.17 10.86 -1.51
C VAL A 75 0.12 12.32 -1.10
N GLY A 76 1.15 12.78 -0.40
CA GLY A 76 1.29 14.11 0.14
C GLY A 76 2.65 14.72 -0.15
N ARG A 77 2.68 15.93 -0.72
CA ARG A 77 3.91 16.72 -0.89
C ARG A 77 3.64 18.17 -0.54
N SER A 78 4.47 18.73 0.34
CA SER A 78 4.38 20.14 0.77
C SER A 78 2.95 20.53 1.21
N GLY A 79 2.30 19.66 1.99
CA GLY A 79 0.94 19.87 2.50
C GLY A 79 -0.20 19.66 1.50
N LYS A 80 0.09 19.38 0.23
CA LYS A 80 -0.91 19.03 -0.79
C LYS A 80 -1.04 17.53 -0.89
N TRP A 81 -2.27 17.04 -0.72
CA TRP A 81 -2.59 15.61 -0.72
C TRP A 81 -3.53 15.25 -1.85
N ASN A 82 -3.33 14.08 -2.45
CA ASN A 82 -4.17 13.55 -3.54
C ASN A 82 -4.30 12.03 -3.43
N LEU A 83 -5.48 11.51 -3.78
CA LEU A 83 -5.67 10.08 -4.02
C LEU A 83 -5.08 9.70 -5.38
N THR A 84 -4.34 8.60 -5.46
CA THR A 84 -3.83 8.07 -6.73
C THR A 84 -4.87 7.15 -7.38
N THR A 85 -4.79 7.01 -8.72
CA THR A 85 -5.73 6.20 -9.50
C THR A 85 -5.50 4.68 -9.39
N PRO A 86 -4.25 4.16 -9.36
CA PRO A 86 -4.02 2.72 -9.36
C PRO A 86 -4.52 2.02 -8.10
N THR A 87 -4.92 0.77 -8.28
CA THR A 87 -5.17 -0.18 -7.18
C THR A 87 -4.15 -1.29 -7.25
N TYR A 88 -3.58 -1.66 -6.12
CA TYR A 88 -2.55 -2.67 -5.99
C TYR A 88 -3.14 -3.95 -5.41
N PHE A 89 -2.72 -5.11 -5.88
CA PHE A 89 -3.23 -6.39 -5.43
C PHE A 89 -2.09 -7.30 -4.99
N SER A 90 -2.34 -8.06 -3.93
CA SER A 90 -1.43 -9.06 -3.38
C SER A 90 -2.19 -10.36 -3.20
N SER A 91 -1.74 -11.42 -3.85
CA SER A 91 -2.36 -12.74 -3.73
C SER A 91 -1.80 -13.61 -2.59
N ALA A 92 -0.86 -13.06 -1.81
CA ALA A 92 -0.21 -13.71 -0.67
C ALA A 92 -0.18 -12.79 0.57
N ASP A 93 -1.26 -12.04 0.81
CA ASP A 93 -1.55 -11.30 2.05
C ASP A 93 -0.43 -10.37 2.56
N TYR A 94 0.34 -9.80 1.63
CA TYR A 94 1.34 -8.78 1.94
C TYR A 94 1.22 -7.61 0.97
N LEU A 95 0.84 -6.46 1.51
CA LEU A 95 0.74 -5.19 0.81
C LEU A 95 1.18 -4.08 1.75
N ARG A 96 2.32 -3.45 1.44
CA ARG A 96 2.94 -2.40 2.28
C ARG A 96 3.61 -1.33 1.45
N LEU A 97 3.86 -0.18 2.09
CA LEU A 97 4.75 0.85 1.56
C LEU A 97 6.17 0.60 2.07
N THR A 98 7.14 0.57 1.18
CA THR A 98 8.56 0.52 1.57
C THR A 98 9.43 1.21 0.52
N ASN A 99 10.43 1.97 0.98
CA ASN A 99 11.37 2.65 0.11
C ASN A 99 12.46 1.66 -0.34
N ILE A 100 12.31 1.20 -1.58
CA ILE A 100 13.16 0.24 -2.30
C ILE A 100 14.24 0.96 -3.08
N LEU A 101 13.90 2.06 -3.74
CA LEU A 101 14.83 2.80 -4.60
C LEU A 101 15.81 3.68 -3.80
N GLY A 102 15.53 3.89 -2.51
CA GLY A 102 16.32 4.77 -1.65
C GLY A 102 16.13 6.26 -1.99
N ASP A 103 15.05 6.60 -2.69
CA ASP A 103 14.78 7.97 -3.12
C ASP A 103 13.81 8.69 -2.16
N LEU A 104 13.20 9.77 -2.64
CA LEU A 104 12.34 10.64 -1.86
C LEU A 104 10.85 10.23 -1.86
N ALA A 105 10.53 9.03 -2.35
CA ALA A 105 9.21 8.41 -2.34
C ALA A 105 9.30 6.95 -1.85
N PRO A 106 8.26 6.44 -1.18
CA PRO A 106 8.12 4.99 -0.98
C PRO A 106 7.56 4.32 -2.24
N GLU A 107 7.81 3.03 -2.38
CA GLU A 107 7.16 2.16 -3.36
C GLU A 107 6.06 1.32 -2.70
N VAL A 108 5.14 0.81 -3.51
CA VAL A 108 4.17 -0.20 -3.09
C VAL A 108 4.76 -1.58 -3.34
N VAL A 109 4.90 -2.37 -2.28
CA VAL A 109 5.39 -3.75 -2.36
C VAL A 109 4.24 -4.72 -2.13
N THR A 110 4.02 -5.59 -3.10
CA THR A 110 3.04 -6.67 -3.08
C THR A 110 3.76 -8.01 -3.08
N VAL A 111 3.16 -9.06 -2.50
CA VAL A 111 3.66 -10.42 -2.66
C VAL A 111 2.63 -11.26 -3.35
N GLN A 112 3.05 -11.98 -4.38
CA GLN A 112 2.16 -12.83 -5.16
C GLN A 112 2.35 -14.30 -4.79
N ARG A 113 1.35 -15.12 -5.15
CA ARG A 113 1.46 -16.58 -5.14
C ARG A 113 2.67 -16.98 -6.01
N GLY A 114 3.41 -18.01 -5.58
CA GLY A 114 4.76 -18.28 -6.08
C GLY A 114 5.87 -17.53 -5.32
N PHE A 115 5.48 -16.74 -4.32
CA PHE A 115 6.35 -16.01 -3.38
C PHE A 115 7.43 -15.20 -4.08
N PHE A 116 6.98 -14.21 -4.85
CA PHE A 116 7.81 -13.13 -5.35
C PHE A 116 7.23 -11.78 -4.91
N ALA A 117 8.10 -10.82 -4.63
CA ALA A 117 7.70 -9.45 -4.37
C ALA A 117 7.59 -8.71 -5.69
N GLN A 118 6.47 -8.07 -5.98
CA GLN A 118 6.30 -7.15 -7.11
C GLN A 118 6.19 -5.72 -6.58
N VAL A 119 6.99 -4.84 -7.17
CA VAL A 119 7.22 -3.48 -6.69
C VAL A 119 6.67 -2.49 -7.70
N PHE A 120 5.91 -1.51 -7.22
CA PHE A 120 5.35 -0.45 -8.03
C PHE A 120 5.70 0.90 -7.43
N THR A 121 5.83 1.92 -8.26
CA THR A 121 5.73 3.30 -7.78
C THR A 121 4.30 3.58 -7.28
N VAL A 122 4.14 4.58 -6.42
CA VAL A 122 2.81 4.96 -5.87
C VAL A 122 1.81 5.49 -6.91
N ASP A 123 2.29 5.90 -8.09
CA ASP A 123 1.49 6.28 -9.26
C ASP A 123 1.25 5.12 -10.25
N GLY A 124 1.71 3.91 -9.94
CA GLY A 124 1.32 2.67 -10.60
C GLY A 124 2.28 2.14 -11.65
N ALA A 125 3.46 2.74 -11.82
CA ALA A 125 4.48 2.18 -12.70
C ALA A 125 5.06 0.90 -12.08
N ASP A 126 4.96 -0.22 -12.80
CA ASP A 126 5.61 -1.47 -12.42
C ASP A 126 7.13 -1.30 -12.50
N LEU A 127 7.82 -1.52 -11.38
CA LEU A 127 9.27 -1.47 -11.27
C LEU A 127 9.93 -2.82 -11.56
N GLY A 128 9.19 -3.92 -11.45
CA GLY A 128 9.64 -5.29 -11.60
C GLY A 128 9.38 -6.10 -10.33
N CYS A 129 9.92 -7.31 -10.28
CA CYS A 129 9.73 -8.22 -9.16
C CYS A 129 10.97 -9.05 -8.86
N THR A 130 11.02 -9.65 -7.69
CA THR A 130 12.01 -10.68 -7.40
C THR A 130 11.74 -11.95 -8.19
N ALA A 131 12.74 -12.83 -8.30
CA ALA A 131 12.50 -14.20 -8.74
C ALA A 131 11.56 -14.95 -7.77
N ASN A 132 10.83 -15.94 -8.28
CA ASN A 132 10.06 -16.87 -7.45
C ASN A 132 10.98 -17.56 -6.45
N THR A 133 10.47 -17.72 -5.23
CA THR A 133 11.21 -18.42 -4.19
C THR A 133 10.24 -19.18 -3.28
N ARG A 134 10.75 -19.68 -2.17
CA ARG A 134 9.91 -20.17 -1.07
C ARG A 134 9.59 -19.01 -0.14
N GLN A 135 8.45 -19.08 0.54
CA GLN A 135 8.00 -18.07 1.49
C GLN A 135 9.08 -17.66 2.51
N ASP A 136 9.76 -18.65 3.10
CA ASP A 136 10.82 -18.50 4.10
C ASP A 136 12.13 -17.90 3.54
N ARG A 137 12.22 -17.75 2.22
CA ARG A 137 13.39 -17.21 1.51
C ARG A 137 13.09 -15.88 0.84
N LEU A 138 11.86 -15.39 0.92
CA LEU A 138 11.53 -14.07 0.39
C LEU A 138 12.19 -13.01 1.29
N PRO A 139 13.01 -12.09 0.74
CA PRO A 139 13.77 -11.13 1.55
C PRO A 139 12.87 -10.32 2.48
N GLY A 140 13.10 -10.42 3.80
CA GLY A 140 12.37 -9.67 4.82
C GLY A 140 10.99 -10.20 5.20
N TRP A 141 10.54 -11.31 4.60
CA TRP A 141 9.26 -11.92 4.93
C TRP A 141 9.23 -12.48 6.37
N PRO A 142 8.09 -12.40 7.09
CA PRO A 142 6.86 -11.66 6.76
C PRO A 142 6.89 -10.20 7.24
N ALA A 143 7.95 -9.77 7.92
CA ALA A 143 7.98 -8.53 8.68
C ALA A 143 8.07 -7.28 7.77
N GLU A 144 9.08 -7.22 6.91
CA GLU A 144 9.36 -6.07 6.04
C GLU A 144 10.00 -6.58 4.74
N VAL A 145 9.18 -7.01 3.80
CA VAL A 145 9.64 -7.39 2.47
C VAL A 145 10.25 -6.18 1.76
N LYS A 146 11.56 -6.25 1.56
CA LYS A 146 12.39 -5.16 1.05
C LYS A 146 13.46 -5.69 0.09
N PRO A 147 13.08 -6.06 -1.14
CA PRO A 147 14.07 -6.41 -2.16
C PRO A 147 14.96 -5.21 -2.48
N SER A 148 16.18 -5.47 -2.94
CA SER A 148 17.01 -4.42 -3.55
C SER A 148 16.63 -4.22 -5.01
N GLN A 149 16.93 -3.04 -5.56
CA GLN A 149 16.70 -2.76 -6.99
C GLN A 149 17.37 -3.79 -7.91
N ALA A 150 18.54 -4.32 -7.53
CA ALA A 150 19.25 -5.33 -8.31
C ALA A 150 18.55 -6.70 -8.35
N GLN A 151 17.60 -6.95 -7.45
CA GLN A 151 16.78 -8.17 -7.45
C GLN A 151 15.53 -8.04 -8.31
N LEU A 152 15.20 -6.84 -8.79
CA LEU A 152 14.00 -6.60 -9.61
C LEU A 152 14.29 -6.96 -11.06
N GLN A 153 13.55 -7.94 -11.57
CA GLN A 153 13.60 -8.40 -12.95
C GLN A 153 12.28 -8.09 -13.68
N ARG A 154 12.36 -8.09 -15.02
CA ARG A 154 11.22 -8.01 -15.93
C ARG A 154 11.39 -9.03 -17.06
N PRO A 155 10.31 -9.63 -17.58
CA PRO A 155 8.94 -9.53 -17.09
C PRO A 155 8.73 -10.25 -15.74
N CYS A 156 7.65 -9.92 -15.05
CA CYS A 156 7.27 -10.67 -13.86
C CYS A 156 6.65 -12.02 -14.21
N PRO A 157 6.86 -13.05 -13.37
CA PRO A 157 6.16 -14.31 -13.51
C PRO A 157 4.64 -14.09 -13.49
N ASN A 158 3.92 -14.86 -14.31
CA ASN A 158 2.46 -14.92 -14.28
C ASN A 158 1.98 -15.78 -13.12
#